data_AF-A0A4C2DYU4-F1
#
_entry.id   AF-A0A4C2DYU4-F1
#
_cell.length_a   1.000
_cell.length_b   1.000
_cell.length_c   1.000
_cell.angle_alpha   90.00
_cell.angle_beta   90.00
_cell.angle_gamma   90.00
#
_symmetry.space_group_name_H-M   'P 1'
#
loop_
_entity.id
_entity.type
_entity.pdbx_description
1 polymer ?
#
loop_
_entity_poly.entity_id
_entity_poly.type
_entity_poly.pdbx_seq_one_letter_code
_entity_poly.pdbx_strand_id
1 'polypeptide(L)'
;MRNQVIGAEEIWGIREKRDKKSVLEEHLVRVEYIHCYGTESQMNQDQQLSLKIKYLKLKRVNGLNNKLRDELSRERITASNACLSIVNYVSAHRDYAIPEIWGYPNPGTNHFRDGQRLRLRQSPGRAHGSSKDPICCAIM
;
A
#
# COMPACT_ATOMS: atom_id res chain seq x y z
N MET A 1 36.62 -83.74 13.06
CA MET A 1 36.96 -82.37 12.63
C MET A 1 36.40 -82.18 11.21
N ARG A 2 35.30 -81.44 11.05
CA ARG A 2 34.75 -81.10 9.72
C ARG A 2 35.14 -79.66 9.42
N ASN A 3 36.21 -79.46 8.64
CA ASN A 3 36.52 -78.14 8.10
C ASN A 3 35.56 -77.89 6.94
N GLN A 4 34.59 -76.99 7.17
CA GLN A 4 33.70 -76.51 6.13
C GLN A 4 34.49 -75.47 5.32
N VAL A 5 34.93 -75.87 4.12
CA VAL A 5 35.60 -74.98 3.17
C VAL A 5 34.54 -74.02 2.66
N ILE A 6 34.61 -72.76 3.09
CA ILE A 6 33.72 -71.69 2.62
C ILE A 6 33.98 -71.52 1.12
N GLY A 7 32.96 -71.77 0.30
CA GLY A 7 33.08 -71.69 -1.16
C GLY A 7 33.40 -70.25 -1.61
N ALA A 8 34.20 -70.10 -2.66
CA ALA A 8 34.63 -68.79 -3.17
C ALA A 8 33.45 -67.86 -3.53
N GLU A 9 32.29 -68.42 -3.90
CA GLU A 9 31.06 -67.68 -4.19
C GLU A 9 30.43 -67.04 -2.93
N GLU A 10 30.50 -67.70 -1.78
CA GLU A 10 30.01 -67.12 -0.51
C GLU A 10 30.89 -65.95 -0.05
N ILE A 11 32.20 -66.03 -0.27
CA ILE A 11 33.16 -64.96 0.05
C ILE A 11 32.94 -63.73 -0.85
N TRP A 12 32.69 -63.94 -2.14
CA TRP A 12 32.36 -62.86 -3.08
C TRP A 12 31.04 -62.15 -2.73
N GLY A 13 29.99 -62.90 -2.39
CA GLY A 13 28.71 -62.32 -1.96
C GLY A 13 28.80 -61.54 -0.64
N ILE A 14 29.66 -61.95 0.30
CA ILE A 14 29.91 -61.22 1.56
C ILE A 14 30.73 -59.94 1.29
N ARG A 15 31.70 -59.99 0.38
CA ARG A 15 32.50 -58.81 -0.01
C ARG A 15 31.64 -57.75 -0.67
N GLU A 16 30.80 -58.14 -1.64
CA GLU A 16 29.90 -57.22 -2.34
C GLU A 16 28.85 -56.59 -1.40
N LYS A 17 28.30 -57.36 -0.46
CA LYS A 17 27.40 -56.82 0.58
C LYS A 17 28.10 -55.85 1.53
N ARG A 18 29.38 -56.08 1.83
CA ARG A 18 30.18 -55.17 2.67
C ARG A 18 30.49 -53.87 1.94
N ASP A 19 30.82 -53.94 0.66
CA ASP A 19 31.10 -52.77 -0.18
C ASP A 19 29.82 -51.94 -0.44
N LYS A 20 28.66 -52.58 -0.63
CA LYS A 20 27.37 -51.87 -0.71
C LYS A 20 27.00 -51.19 0.61
N LYS A 21 27.33 -51.81 1.74
CA LYS A 21 27.06 -51.23 3.07
C LYS A 21 27.93 -50.01 3.35
N SER A 22 29.21 -50.03 2.97
CA SER A 22 30.10 -48.85 3.14
C SER A 22 29.67 -47.69 2.24
N VAL A 23 29.25 -47.95 1.00
CA VAL A 23 28.74 -46.91 0.11
C VAL A 23 27.44 -46.30 0.66
N LEU A 24 26.54 -47.12 1.19
CA LEU A 24 25.30 -46.63 1.81
C LEU A 24 25.57 -45.81 3.08
N GLU A 25 26.52 -46.21 3.93
CA GLU A 25 26.91 -45.43 5.11
C GLU A 25 27.58 -44.12 4.73
N GLU A 26 28.47 -44.08 3.73
CA GLU A 26 29.05 -42.83 3.24
C GLU A 26 27.99 -41.88 2.64
N HIS A 27 27.02 -42.43 1.90
CA HIS A 27 25.89 -41.64 1.39
C HIS A 27 25.00 -41.12 2.51
N LEU A 28 24.70 -41.92 3.54
CA LEU A 28 23.93 -41.49 4.71
C LEU A 28 24.66 -40.39 5.48
N VAL A 29 25.97 -40.56 5.76
CA VAL A 29 26.80 -39.54 6.41
C VAL A 29 26.85 -38.26 5.57
N ARG A 30 26.95 -38.37 4.24
CA ARG A 30 26.96 -37.21 3.34
C ARG A 30 25.59 -36.51 3.29
N VAL A 31 24.48 -37.27 3.31
CA VAL A 31 23.12 -36.72 3.34
C VAL A 31 22.83 -36.04 4.68
N GLU A 32 23.21 -36.65 5.80
CA GLU A 32 23.09 -36.03 7.14
C GLU A 32 23.95 -34.77 7.24
N TYR A 33 25.18 -34.78 6.73
CA TYR A 33 26.04 -33.61 6.70
C TYR A 33 25.42 -32.49 5.84
N ILE A 34 24.93 -32.78 4.64
CA ILE A 34 24.27 -31.77 3.79
C ILE A 34 23.00 -31.21 4.48
N HIS A 35 22.22 -32.06 5.15
CA HIS A 35 21.01 -31.64 5.86
C HIS A 35 21.35 -30.77 7.09
N CYS A 36 22.34 -31.14 7.89
CA CYS A 36 22.80 -30.36 9.05
C CYS A 36 23.40 -29.00 8.67
N TYR A 37 24.21 -28.92 7.61
CA TYR A 37 24.76 -27.63 7.15
C TYR A 37 23.72 -26.74 6.47
N GLY A 38 22.72 -27.34 5.81
CA GLY A 38 21.59 -26.62 5.21
C GLY A 38 20.69 -25.95 6.25
N THR A 39 20.38 -26.63 7.35
CA THR A 39 19.52 -26.10 8.43
C THR A 39 20.22 -25.01 9.24
N GLU A 40 21.53 -25.12 9.47
CA GLU A 40 22.30 -24.13 10.24
C GLU A 40 22.43 -22.79 9.50
N SER A 41 22.59 -22.83 8.16
CA SER A 41 22.57 -21.64 7.30
C SER A 41 21.18 -20.98 7.25
N GLN A 42 20.11 -21.78 7.22
CA GLN A 42 18.73 -21.29 7.24
C GLN A 42 18.35 -20.66 8.58
N MET A 43 18.72 -21.30 9.71
CA MET A 43 18.48 -20.76 11.04
C MET A 43 19.15 -19.39 11.25
N ASN A 44 20.36 -19.21 10.71
CA ASN A 44 21.08 -17.94 10.82
C ASN A 44 20.40 -16.83 10.00
N GLN A 45 19.86 -17.16 8.82
CA GLN A 45 19.05 -16.24 8.02
C GLN A 45 17.74 -15.87 8.74
N ASP A 46 17.04 -16.84 9.32
CA ASP A 46 15.79 -16.60 10.06
C ASP A 46 16.01 -15.72 11.30
N GLN A 47 17.12 -15.93 12.01
CA GLN A 47 17.52 -15.06 13.13
C GLN A 47 17.82 -13.63 12.65
N GLN A 48 18.54 -13.47 11.55
CA GLN A 48 18.84 -12.15 10.98
C GLN A 48 17.56 -11.43 10.50
N LEU A 49 16.63 -12.16 9.88
CA LEU A 49 15.31 -11.65 9.48
C LEU A 49 14.48 -11.23 10.70
N SER A 50 14.47 -12.03 11.76
CA SER A 50 13.79 -11.73 13.03
C SER A 50 14.31 -10.42 13.65
N LEU A 51 15.63 -10.24 13.70
CA LEU A 51 16.25 -8.99 14.18
C LEU A 51 15.88 -7.80 13.30
N LYS A 52 15.90 -7.97 11.98
CA LYS A 52 15.49 -6.92 11.02
C LYS A 52 14.02 -6.53 11.20
N ILE A 53 13.13 -7.49 11.42
CA ILE A 53 11.71 -7.25 11.70
C ILE A 53 11.54 -6.48 13.01
N LYS A 54 12.25 -6.88 14.08
CA LYS A 54 12.23 -6.18 15.38
C LYS A 54 12.69 -4.73 15.23
N TYR A 55 13.76 -4.49 14.49
CA TYR A 55 14.25 -3.14 14.19
C TYR A 55 13.23 -2.29 13.44
N LEU A 56 12.59 -2.84 12.40
CA LEU A 56 11.55 -2.11 11.65
C LEU A 56 10.33 -1.78 12.52
N LYS A 57 9.92 -2.72 13.39
CA LYS A 57 8.83 -2.48 14.36
C LYS A 57 9.20 -1.34 15.32
N LEU A 58 10.41 -1.36 15.89
CA LEU A 58 10.90 -0.31 16.77
C LEU A 58 10.96 1.05 16.06
N LYS A 59 11.47 1.10 14.83
CA LYS A 59 11.50 2.32 14.01
C LYS A 59 10.10 2.88 13.76
N ARG A 60 9.12 2.03 13.47
CA ARG A 60 7.72 2.45 13.27
C ARG A 60 7.11 3.00 14.55
N VAL A 61 7.31 2.31 15.68
CA VAL A 61 6.80 2.74 17.00
C VAL A 61 7.42 4.07 17.41
N ASN A 62 8.74 4.22 17.28
CA ASN A 62 9.41 5.48 17.59
C ASN A 62 8.99 6.61 16.64
N GLY A 63 8.82 6.31 15.35
CA GLY A 63 8.28 7.27 14.39
C GLY A 63 6.88 7.76 14.76
N LEU A 64 6.01 6.86 15.21
CA LEU A 64 4.68 7.22 15.71
C LEU A 64 4.76 8.03 17.01
N ASN A 65 5.61 7.61 17.94
CA ASN A 65 5.78 8.30 19.23
C ASN A 65 6.25 9.74 19.03
N ASN A 66 7.22 9.97 18.14
CA ASN A 66 7.68 11.31 17.79
C ASN A 66 6.55 12.16 17.21
N LYS A 67 5.77 11.63 16.26
CA LYS A 67 4.60 12.34 15.71
C LYS A 67 3.58 12.70 16.79
N LEU A 68 3.31 11.78 17.72
CA LEU A 68 2.38 12.04 18.82
C LEU A 68 2.91 13.12 19.76
N ARG A 69 4.22 13.15 20.04
CA ARG A 69 4.85 14.21 20.83
C ARG A 69 4.77 15.55 20.13
N ASP A 70 4.99 15.59 18.81
CA ASP A 70 4.87 16.79 18.01
C ASP A 70 3.43 17.34 18.07
N GLU A 71 2.42 16.50 17.84
CA GLU A 71 1.00 16.87 17.95
C GLU A 71 0.61 17.31 19.37
N LEU A 72 1.22 16.72 20.41
CA LEU A 72 0.99 17.12 21.80
C LEU A 72 1.62 18.49 22.12
N SER A 73 2.74 18.82 21.49
CA SER A 73 3.46 20.08 21.70
C SER A 73 2.85 21.29 20.97
N ARG A 74 1.91 21.06 20.05
CA ARG A 74 1.20 22.11 19.33
C ARG A 74 0.36 22.97 20.29
N GLU A 75 0.43 24.28 20.13
CA GLU A 75 -0.41 25.23 20.88
C GLU A 75 -1.90 24.98 20.59
N ARG A 76 -2.71 24.95 21.65
CA ARG A 76 -4.16 24.76 21.56
C ARG A 76 -4.88 26.04 21.98
N ILE A 77 -5.87 26.43 21.19
CA ILE A 77 -6.82 27.49 21.55
C ILE A 77 -8.10 26.88 22.13
N THR A 78 -8.80 27.61 23.00
CA THR A 78 -10.10 27.17 23.50
C THR A 78 -11.15 27.20 22.40
N ALA A 79 -12.15 26.33 22.50
CA ALA A 79 -13.24 26.28 21.53
C ALA A 79 -14.01 27.61 21.46
N SER A 80 -14.22 28.28 22.60
CA SER A 80 -14.88 29.59 22.65
C SER A 80 -14.12 30.65 21.84
N ASN A 81 -12.78 30.72 21.99
CA ASN A 81 -11.95 31.66 21.25
C ASN A 81 -11.90 31.32 19.75
N ALA A 82 -11.83 30.03 19.41
CA ALA A 82 -11.90 29.58 18.02
C ALA A 82 -13.22 30.00 17.35
N CYS A 83 -14.36 29.79 18.04
CA CYS A 83 -15.67 30.21 17.55
C CYS A 83 -15.75 31.72 17.36
N LEU A 84 -15.21 32.51 18.29
CA LEU A 84 -15.17 33.97 18.17
C LEU A 84 -14.40 34.40 16.91
N SER A 85 -13.23 33.80 16.66
CA SER A 85 -12.43 34.07 15.45
C SER A 85 -13.19 33.75 14.16
N ILE A 86 -13.96 32.65 14.14
CA ILE A 86 -14.78 32.28 12.99
C ILE A 86 -15.89 33.32 12.77
N VAL A 87 -16.62 33.70 13.84
CA VAL A 87 -17.69 34.71 13.75
C VAL A 87 -17.14 36.05 13.26
N ASN A 88 -15.99 36.47 13.78
CA ASN A 88 -15.33 37.71 13.34
C ASN A 88 -14.94 37.65 11.86
N TYR A 89 -14.43 36.50 11.39
CA TYR A 89 -14.07 36.34 9.98
C TYR A 89 -15.31 36.42 9.07
N VAL A 90 -16.36 35.67 9.42
CA VAL A 90 -17.60 35.58 8.62
C VAL A 90 -18.37 36.91 8.63
N SER A 91 -18.29 37.70 9.71
CA SER A 91 -18.91 39.03 9.76
C SER A 91 -18.12 40.11 9.02
N ALA A 92 -16.80 39.95 8.85
CA ALA A 92 -15.97 40.90 8.11
C ALA A 92 -15.96 40.63 6.59
N HIS A 93 -16.05 39.37 6.17
CA HIS A 93 -15.95 38.98 4.76
C HIS A 93 -17.32 38.66 4.18
N ARG A 94 -17.70 39.39 3.13
CA ARG A 94 -18.99 39.19 2.46
C ARG A 94 -18.95 37.96 1.55
N ASP A 95 -19.93 37.08 1.69
CA ASP A 95 -20.15 35.94 0.80
C ASP A 95 -21.44 36.13 -0.01
N TYR A 96 -21.29 36.32 -1.32
CA TYR A 96 -22.41 36.52 -2.25
C TYR A 96 -23.13 35.23 -2.64
N ALA A 97 -22.68 34.06 -2.17
CA ALA A 97 -23.42 32.81 -2.28
C ALA A 97 -24.65 32.78 -1.36
N ILE A 98 -24.74 33.70 -0.39
CA ILE A 98 -25.87 33.86 0.52
C ILE A 98 -26.46 35.28 0.35
N PRO A 99 -27.30 35.51 -0.68
CA PRO A 99 -27.80 36.85 -1.00
C PRO A 99 -28.74 37.44 0.05
N GLU A 100 -29.36 36.61 0.89
CA GLU A 100 -30.29 37.07 1.93
C GLU A 100 -29.60 37.95 2.99
N ILE A 101 -28.33 37.66 3.28
CA ILE A 101 -27.56 38.35 4.31
C ILE A 101 -26.68 39.45 3.68
N TRP A 102 -26.03 39.14 2.56
CA TRP A 102 -25.00 40.00 1.95
C TRP A 102 -25.45 40.74 0.69
N GLY A 103 -26.63 40.41 0.16
CA GLY A 103 -27.14 40.95 -1.09
C GLY A 103 -26.49 40.34 -2.33
N TYR A 104 -26.88 40.86 -3.49
CA TYR A 104 -26.30 40.44 -4.77
C TYR A 104 -24.99 41.18 -5.04
N PRO A 105 -24.03 40.52 -5.73
CA PRO A 105 -22.79 41.17 -6.12
C PRO A 105 -23.07 42.27 -7.15
N ASN A 106 -22.20 43.29 -7.18
CA ASN A 106 -22.29 44.39 -8.13
C ASN A 106 -22.41 43.90 -9.58
N PRO A 107 -23.15 44.60 -10.46
CA PRO A 107 -23.25 44.22 -11.85
C PRO A 107 -21.85 44.20 -12.52
N GLY A 108 -21.52 43.10 -13.19
CA GLY A 108 -20.23 42.92 -13.88
C GLY A 108 -19.12 42.25 -13.08
N THR A 109 -19.31 41.97 -11.77
CA THR A 109 -18.32 41.21 -10.99
C THR A 109 -18.52 39.70 -11.09
N ASN A 110 -19.74 39.24 -11.37
CA ASN A 110 -20.05 37.82 -11.57
C ASN A 110 -19.88 37.44 -13.05
N HIS A 111 -18.81 36.70 -13.34
CA HIS A 111 -18.49 36.20 -14.67
C HIS A 111 -19.64 35.40 -15.32
N PHE A 112 -20.40 34.65 -14.53
CA PHE A 112 -21.48 33.80 -15.04
C PHE A 112 -22.74 34.58 -15.45
N ARG A 113 -22.90 35.82 -14.97
CA ARG A 113 -24.07 36.64 -15.28
C ARG A 113 -24.02 37.17 -16.73
N ASP A 114 -22.83 37.39 -17.27
CA ASP A 114 -22.64 37.91 -18.63
C ASP A 114 -22.95 36.84 -19.69
N GLY A 115 -22.61 35.58 -19.43
CA GLY A 115 -22.96 34.45 -20.30
C GLY A 115 -24.47 34.24 -20.45
N GLN A 116 -25.25 34.46 -19.37
CA GLN A 116 -26.72 34.39 -19.43
C GLN A 116 -27.31 35.52 -20.29
N ARG A 117 -26.73 36.73 -20.22
CA ARG A 117 -27.17 37.86 -21.06
C ARG A 117 -26.88 37.63 -22.54
N LEU A 118 -25.75 37.00 -22.88
CA LEU A 118 -25.42 36.64 -24.25
C LEU A 118 -26.35 35.55 -24.80
N ARG A 119 -26.80 34.59 -23.97
CA ARG A 119 -27.76 33.56 -24.40
C ARG A 119 -29.19 34.10 -24.57
N LEU A 120 -29.67 34.99 -23.70
CA LEU A 120 -30.97 35.63 -23.89
C LEU A 120 -31.02 36.53 -25.15
N ARG A 121 -29.87 37.08 -25.56
CA ARG A 121 -29.75 37.90 -26.78
C ARG A 121 -29.65 37.05 -28.06
N GLN A 122 -29.43 35.73 -27.95
CA GLN A 122 -29.36 34.76 -29.05
C GLN A 122 -30.68 34.03 -29.30
N SER A 123 -31.82 34.52 -28.80
CA SER A 123 -33.14 34.12 -29.34
C SER A 123 -33.62 35.15 -30.36
N PRO A 124 -33.08 35.18 -31.61
CA PRO A 124 -33.87 35.67 -32.72
C PRO A 124 -34.97 34.64 -33.00
N GLY A 125 -36.11 35.14 -33.46
CA GLY A 125 -37.32 34.38 -33.67
C GLY A 125 -37.14 33.09 -34.48
N ARG A 126 -38.09 32.19 -34.24
CA ARG A 126 -38.44 31.05 -35.09
C ARG A 126 -38.28 31.41 -36.56
N ALA A 127 -37.24 30.88 -37.20
CA ALA A 127 -37.16 30.79 -38.65
C ALA A 127 -37.14 29.32 -39.04
N HIS A 128 -38.16 29.01 -39.82
CA HIS A 128 -38.46 27.79 -40.54
C HIS A 128 -37.22 27.20 -41.25
N GLY A 129 -36.97 25.90 -41.11
CA GLY A 129 -35.87 25.23 -41.81
C GLY A 129 -35.76 23.75 -41.45
N SER A 130 -36.62 22.94 -42.05
CA SER A 130 -36.47 21.47 -42.10
C SER A 130 -35.16 21.14 -42.81
N SER A 131 -34.10 20.80 -42.06
CA SER A 131 -32.91 20.17 -42.61
C SER A 131 -32.17 19.40 -41.53
N LYS A 132 -31.72 18.22 -41.94
CA LYS A 132 -31.22 17.07 -41.19
C LYS A 132 -29.97 17.37 -40.34
N ASP A 133 -30.01 16.88 -39.10
CA ASP A 133 -28.94 16.52 -38.16
C ASP A 133 -27.80 17.52 -37.85
N PRO A 134 -27.48 17.69 -36.55
CA PRO A 134 -26.25 17.05 -36.09
C PRO A 134 -26.38 16.39 -34.71
N ILE A 135 -26.17 15.06 -34.72
CA ILE A 135 -25.39 14.27 -33.75
C ILE A 135 -25.08 15.01 -32.43
N CYS A 136 -25.93 14.82 -31.42
CA CYS A 136 -25.60 15.12 -30.04
C CYS A 136 -25.06 13.86 -29.36
N CYS A 137 -23.74 13.81 -29.14
CA CYS A 137 -23.15 12.81 -28.26
C CYS A 137 -23.46 13.20 -26.80
N ALA A 138 -24.37 12.49 -26.15
CA ALA A 138 -24.44 12.41 -24.70
C ALA A 138 -23.56 11.24 -24.25
N ILE A 139 -22.47 11.54 -23.54
CA ILE A 139 -21.75 10.54 -22.75
C ILE A 139 -22.50 10.45 -21.42
N MET A 140 -23.12 9.29 -21.16
CA MET A 140 -23.38 8.82 -19.79
C MET A 140 -22.11 8.21 -19.23
#